data_AF-A0A1V5E5A4-F1
#
_entry.id   AF-A0A1V5E5A4-F1
#
_cell.length_a   1.000
_cell.length_b   1.000
_cell.length_c   1.000
_cell.angle_alpha   90.00
_cell.angle_beta   90.00
_cell.angle_gamma   90.00
#
_symmetry.space_group_name_H-M   'P 1'
#
loop_
_entity.id
_entity.type
_entity.pdbx_description
1 polymer ?
#
loop_
_entity_poly.entity_id
_entity_poly.type
_entity_poly.pdbx_seq_one_letter_code
_entity_poly.pdbx_strand_id
1 'polypeptide(L)'
;MKTFISVVIVLLVLVSALVGGGYYVLPLLVERETASLRTEIQSLSERVQAVEGFVTAEQEARKSAALGADTDLPKIVRAVNQLTAKLEILEQTSRKENALAADEQKKLKSEAETWRKSQEQAVETLRKDFKEKSNAGLFAETMANIRGHLLKARMEMSLKNLAVAKTELDLIDGLFTKAAVVTLQESKSPLLKMQETVRTIKGEVDTNFPAAINRLDLLWYEIGEFTAKPQANQ
;
A
#
# COMPACT_ATOMS: atom_id res chain seq x y z
N MET A 1 25.15 -28.16 11.33
CA MET A 1 24.86 -27.03 12.24
C MET A 1 24.33 -25.79 11.53
N LYS A 2 24.98 -25.28 10.47
CA LYS A 2 24.50 -24.07 9.75
C LYS A 2 23.10 -24.20 9.13
N THR A 3 22.76 -25.36 8.58
CA THR A 3 21.43 -25.65 8.00
C THR A 3 20.31 -25.71 9.04
N PHE A 4 20.61 -26.18 10.26
CA PHE A 4 19.61 -26.28 11.34
C PHE A 4 19.24 -24.90 11.89
N ILE A 5 20.23 -23.99 11.99
CA ILE A 5 20.01 -22.61 12.44
C ILE A 5 19.18 -21.82 11.41
N SER A 6 19.44 -21.99 10.11
CA SER A 6 18.63 -21.34 9.06
C SER A 6 17.17 -21.81 9.05
N VAL A 7 16.91 -23.10 9.27
CA VAL A 7 15.54 -23.63 9.33
C VAL A 7 14.77 -23.09 10.54
N VAL A 8 15.42 -22.97 11.70
CA VAL A 8 14.80 -22.41 12.91
C VAL A 8 14.46 -20.93 12.74
N ILE A 9 15.32 -20.14 12.09
CA ILE A 9 15.07 -18.70 11.85
C ILE A 9 13.90 -18.51 10.87
N VAL A 10 13.85 -19.29 9.78
CA VAL A 10 12.73 -19.22 8.83
C VAL A 10 11.41 -19.60 9.50
N LEU A 11 11.41 -20.62 10.37
CA LEU A 11 10.23 -21.02 11.12
C LEU A 11 9.76 -19.91 12.09
N LEU A 12 10.70 -19.23 12.76
CA LEU A 12 10.41 -18.13 13.70
C LEU A 12 9.84 -16.91 12.98
N VAL A 13 10.35 -16.60 11.78
CA VAL A 13 9.83 -15.52 10.91
C VAL A 13 8.42 -15.87 10.39
N LEU A 14 8.17 -17.14 10.05
CA LEU A 14 6.85 -17.57 9.57
C LEU A 14 5.79 -17.54 10.70
N VAL A 15 6.16 -17.98 11.91
CA VAL A 15 5.26 -17.95 13.07
C VAL A 15 4.99 -16.51 13.52
N SER A 16 5.99 -15.63 13.49
CA SER A 16 5.78 -14.21 13.80
C SER A 16 4.97 -13.47 12.74
N ALA A 17 5.08 -13.83 11.45
CA ALA A 17 4.21 -13.33 10.39
C ALA A 17 2.76 -13.81 10.53
N LEU A 18 2.54 -15.04 10.97
CA LEU A 18 1.20 -15.59 11.23
C LEU A 18 0.54 -15.00 12.48
N VAL A 19 1.31 -14.75 13.55
CA VAL A 19 0.80 -14.08 14.75
C VAL A 19 0.53 -12.59 14.46
N GLY A 20 1.41 -11.90 13.73
CA GLY A 20 1.21 -10.51 13.34
C GLY A 20 0.06 -10.30 12.35
N GLY A 21 -0.07 -11.18 11.35
CA GLY A 21 -1.15 -11.15 10.37
C GLY A 21 -2.49 -11.60 10.95
N GLY A 22 -2.50 -12.67 11.76
CA GLY A 22 -3.72 -13.17 12.42
C GLY A 22 -4.29 -12.18 13.42
N TYR A 23 -3.44 -11.52 14.22
CA TYR A 23 -3.88 -10.56 15.24
C TYR A 23 -4.44 -9.26 14.67
N TYR A 24 -4.06 -8.87 13.44
CA TYR A 24 -4.60 -7.69 12.76
C TYR A 24 -5.78 -8.00 11.83
N VAL A 25 -5.82 -9.18 11.20
CA VAL A 25 -6.87 -9.53 10.23
C VAL A 25 -8.14 -10.03 10.92
N LEU A 26 -8.02 -10.74 12.05
CA LEU A 26 -9.19 -11.24 12.79
C LEU A 26 -10.07 -10.14 13.40
N PRO A 27 -9.55 -9.11 14.10
CA PRO A 27 -10.42 -8.03 14.59
C PRO A 27 -11.05 -7.21 13.46
N LEU A 28 -10.39 -7.08 12.30
CA LEU A 28 -10.89 -6.29 11.16
C LEU A 28 -12.04 -6.99 10.39
N LEU A 29 -12.08 -8.33 10.43
CA LEU A 29 -13.21 -9.13 9.94
C LEU A 29 -14.37 -9.18 10.95
N VAL A 30 -14.07 -9.30 12.25
CA VAL A 30 -15.09 -9.27 13.30
C VAL A 30 -15.74 -7.90 13.40
N GLU A 31 -15.00 -6.79 13.23
CA GLU A 31 -15.56 -5.43 13.21
C GLU A 31 -16.54 -5.21 12.05
N ARG A 32 -16.32 -5.81 10.87
CA ARG A 32 -17.23 -5.63 9.73
C ARG A 32 -18.57 -6.34 9.90
N GLU A 33 -18.60 -7.50 10.54
CA GLU A 33 -19.87 -8.22 10.81
C GLU A 33 -20.54 -7.76 12.10
N THR A 34 -19.78 -7.36 13.12
CA THR A 34 -20.34 -6.88 14.40
C THR A 34 -20.70 -5.39 14.39
N ALA A 35 -20.19 -4.57 13.46
CA ALA A 35 -20.59 -3.15 13.38
C ALA A 35 -22.08 -2.98 13.11
N SER A 36 -22.68 -3.80 12.24
CA SER A 36 -24.13 -3.78 11.95
C SER A 36 -24.94 -4.20 13.17
N LEU A 37 -24.53 -5.29 13.84
CA LEU A 37 -25.18 -5.77 15.07
C LEU A 37 -25.03 -4.79 16.23
N ARG A 38 -23.90 -4.07 16.33
CA ARG A 38 -23.66 -3.08 17.39
C ARG A 38 -24.42 -1.79 17.16
N THR A 39 -24.60 -1.36 15.90
CA THR A 39 -25.49 -0.23 15.56
C THR A 39 -26.95 -0.59 15.77
N GLU A 40 -27.37 -1.83 15.44
CA GLU A 40 -28.72 -2.30 15.75
C GLU A 40 -28.96 -2.42 17.26
N ILE A 41 -28.02 -2.98 18.03
CA ILE A 41 -28.11 -3.06 19.50
C ILE A 41 -28.06 -1.68 20.15
N GLN A 42 -27.23 -0.74 19.67
CA GLN A 42 -27.25 0.64 20.15
C GLN A 42 -28.57 1.33 19.81
N SER A 43 -29.10 1.14 18.60
CA SER A 43 -30.42 1.69 18.24
C SER A 43 -31.55 1.05 19.03
N LEU A 44 -31.46 -0.24 19.36
CA LEU A 44 -32.43 -0.93 20.20
C LEU A 44 -32.30 -0.49 21.65
N SER A 45 -31.08 -0.28 22.16
CA SER A 45 -30.82 0.25 23.50
C SER A 45 -31.29 1.69 23.63
N GLU A 46 -31.09 2.51 22.61
CA GLU A 46 -31.61 3.89 22.57
C GLU A 46 -33.13 3.90 22.46
N ARG A 47 -33.74 3.00 21.68
CA ARG A 47 -35.20 2.86 21.59
C ARG A 47 -35.80 2.28 22.86
N VAL A 48 -35.12 1.34 23.52
CA VAL A 48 -35.53 0.79 24.82
C VAL A 48 -35.34 1.82 25.92
N GLN A 49 -34.26 2.61 25.94
CA GLN A 49 -34.12 3.74 26.87
C GLN A 49 -35.11 4.87 26.58
N ALA A 50 -35.43 5.13 25.31
CA ALA A 50 -36.47 6.09 24.96
C ALA A 50 -37.86 5.58 25.36
N VAL A 51 -38.14 4.28 25.22
CA VAL A 51 -39.40 3.66 25.66
C VAL A 51 -39.46 3.52 27.19
N GLU A 52 -38.38 3.14 27.86
CA GLU A 52 -38.28 3.12 29.33
C GLU A 52 -38.37 4.52 29.90
N GLY A 53 -37.75 5.51 29.25
CA GLY A 53 -37.89 6.94 29.53
C GLY A 53 -39.31 7.44 29.30
N PHE A 54 -39.98 6.98 28.24
CA PHE A 54 -41.39 7.31 27.98
C PHE A 54 -42.33 6.60 28.95
N VAL A 55 -42.04 5.37 29.36
CA VAL A 55 -42.83 4.59 30.33
C VAL A 55 -42.59 5.08 31.75
N THR A 56 -41.37 5.47 32.12
CA THR A 56 -41.11 6.16 33.41
C THR A 56 -41.70 7.56 33.42
N ALA A 57 -41.63 8.30 32.31
CA ALA A 57 -42.33 9.57 32.17
C ALA A 57 -43.86 9.39 32.14
N GLU A 58 -44.40 8.30 31.58
CA GLU A 58 -45.84 7.96 31.61
C GLU A 58 -46.25 7.48 33.01
N GLN A 59 -45.37 6.80 33.75
CA GLN A 59 -45.63 6.32 35.11
C GLN A 59 -45.46 7.44 36.15
N GLU A 60 -44.55 8.39 35.93
CA GLU A 60 -44.50 9.67 36.65
C GLU A 60 -45.63 10.60 36.23
N ALA A 61 -46.04 10.61 34.95
CA ALA A 61 -47.23 11.33 34.51
C ALA A 61 -48.50 10.69 35.04
N ARG A 62 -48.61 9.37 35.21
CA ARG A 62 -49.76 8.70 35.85
C ARG A 62 -49.75 8.85 37.37
N LYS A 63 -48.57 8.93 38.00
CA LYS A 63 -48.45 9.23 39.44
C LYS A 63 -48.66 10.72 39.75
N SER A 64 -48.27 11.63 38.85
CA SER A 64 -48.51 13.08 38.98
C SER A 64 -49.87 13.52 38.42
N ALA A 65 -50.43 12.78 37.47
CA ALA A 65 -51.80 12.88 36.99
C ALA A 65 -52.71 11.85 37.67
N ALA A 66 -52.44 11.55 38.95
CA ALA A 66 -53.54 11.39 39.89
C ALA A 66 -54.29 12.73 39.99
N LEU A 67 -54.92 13.12 38.88
CA LEU A 67 -55.97 14.11 38.84
C LEU A 67 -57.12 13.46 39.59
N GLY A 68 -57.15 13.66 40.91
CA GLY A 68 -58.35 13.43 41.68
C GLY A 68 -59.51 14.13 40.97
N ALA A 69 -60.71 13.56 41.06
CA ALA A 69 -61.92 14.02 40.39
C ALA A 69 -62.33 15.49 40.69
N ASP A 70 -61.51 16.25 41.42
CA ASP A 70 -61.62 17.67 41.79
C ASP A 70 -60.37 18.48 41.37
N THR A 71 -59.82 18.27 40.18
CA THR A 71 -58.68 19.09 39.73
C THR A 71 -59.14 20.36 39.02
N ASP A 72 -59.12 21.45 39.78
CA ASP A 72 -59.29 22.84 39.34
C ASP A 72 -58.53 23.18 38.03
N LEU A 73 -59.27 23.68 37.02
CA LEU A 73 -58.76 24.23 35.75
C LEU A 73 -57.48 25.10 35.89
N PRO A 74 -57.34 25.97 36.90
CA PRO A 74 -56.10 26.73 37.14
C PRO A 74 -54.82 25.90 37.29
N LYS A 75 -54.91 24.70 37.88
CA LYS A 75 -53.75 23.82 38.09
C LYS A 75 -53.34 23.14 36.78
N ILE A 76 -54.31 22.79 35.94
CA ILE A 76 -54.08 22.26 34.59
C ILE A 76 -53.40 23.32 33.71
N VAL A 77 -53.89 24.57 33.74
CA VAL A 77 -53.28 25.67 32.99
C VAL A 77 -51.83 25.94 33.43
N ARG A 78 -51.54 25.86 34.74
CA ARG A 78 -50.16 25.97 35.24
C ARG A 78 -49.26 24.83 34.78
N ALA A 79 -49.76 23.60 34.83
CA ALA A 79 -49.02 22.43 34.37
C ALA A 79 -48.72 22.48 32.87
N VAL A 80 -49.68 22.92 32.06
CA VAL A 80 -49.51 23.12 30.62
C VAL A 80 -48.49 24.22 30.34
N ASN A 81 -48.56 25.38 31.00
CA ASN A 81 -47.57 26.45 30.82
C ASN A 81 -46.16 26.04 31.27
N GLN A 82 -46.03 25.22 32.31
CA GLN A 82 -44.74 24.65 32.73
C GLN A 82 -44.21 23.63 31.72
N LEU A 83 -45.09 22.83 31.11
CA LEU A 83 -44.74 21.90 30.03
C LEU A 83 -44.29 22.66 28.77
N THR A 84 -44.99 23.71 28.37
CA THR A 84 -44.61 24.57 27.23
C THR A 84 -43.25 25.21 27.45
N ALA A 85 -43.00 25.76 28.65
CA ALA A 85 -41.70 26.34 28.99
C ALA A 85 -40.57 25.29 28.98
N LYS A 86 -40.83 24.07 29.47
CA LYS A 86 -39.86 22.96 29.39
C LYS A 86 -39.61 22.50 27.95
N LEU A 87 -40.64 22.49 27.10
CA LEU A 87 -40.53 22.15 25.68
C LEU A 87 -39.69 23.18 24.92
N GLU A 88 -39.87 24.47 25.21
CA GLU A 88 -39.12 25.56 24.59
C GLU A 88 -37.63 25.54 25.00
N ILE A 89 -37.34 25.22 26.26
CA ILE A 89 -35.98 24.99 26.75
C ILE A 89 -35.37 23.75 26.06
N LEU A 90 -36.11 22.65 25.94
CA LEU A 90 -35.63 21.44 25.28
C LEU A 90 -35.36 21.68 23.80
N GLU A 91 -36.21 22.43 23.11
CA GLU A 91 -36.04 22.77 21.69
C GLU A 91 -34.81 23.67 21.49
N GLN A 92 -34.59 24.67 22.35
CA GLN A 92 -33.37 25.48 22.32
C GLN A 92 -32.10 24.68 22.60
N THR A 93 -32.16 23.74 23.56
CA THR A 93 -31.03 22.89 23.93
C THR A 93 -30.70 21.91 22.80
N SER A 94 -31.71 21.28 22.21
CA SER A 94 -31.57 20.41 21.04
C SER A 94 -31.02 21.15 19.82
N ARG A 95 -31.46 22.38 19.55
CA ARG A 95 -30.91 23.20 18.46
C ARG A 95 -29.42 23.53 18.68
N LYS A 96 -29.01 23.82 19.93
CA LYS A 96 -27.59 24.04 20.27
C LYS A 96 -26.75 22.77 20.13
N GLU A 97 -27.25 21.63 20.63
CA GLU A 97 -26.55 20.34 20.49
C GLU A 97 -26.43 19.91 19.04
N ASN A 98 -27.48 20.08 18.22
CA ASN A 98 -27.43 19.79 16.78
C ASN A 98 -26.44 20.71 16.04
N ALA A 99 -26.34 21.99 16.43
CA ALA A 99 -25.35 22.90 15.86
C ALA A 99 -23.91 22.50 16.20
N LEU A 100 -23.65 22.11 17.46
CA LEU A 100 -22.35 21.61 17.90
C LEU A 100 -21.97 20.30 17.20
N ALA A 101 -22.92 19.37 17.09
CA ALA A 101 -22.72 18.10 16.37
C ALA A 101 -22.43 18.32 14.88
N ALA A 102 -23.09 19.30 14.24
CA ALA A 102 -22.84 19.64 12.85
C ALA A 102 -21.43 20.23 12.63
N ASP A 103 -20.94 21.06 13.56
CA ASP A 103 -19.59 21.62 13.50
C ASP A 103 -18.51 20.57 13.79
N GLU A 104 -18.73 19.67 14.75
CA GLU A 104 -17.86 18.49 14.97
C GLU A 104 -17.81 17.58 13.74
N GLN A 105 -18.97 17.31 13.12
CA GLN A 105 -19.03 16.48 11.92
C GLN A 105 -18.28 17.12 10.74
N LYS A 106 -18.32 18.45 10.59
CA LYS A 106 -17.52 19.17 9.59
C LYS A 106 -16.02 19.06 9.86
N LYS A 107 -15.60 19.24 11.12
CA LYS A 107 -14.19 19.06 11.51
C LYS A 107 -13.71 17.65 11.20
N LEU A 108 -14.44 16.63 11.65
CA LEU A 108 -14.11 15.23 11.41
C LEU A 108 -14.03 14.90 9.92
N LYS A 109 -14.94 15.43 9.09
CA LYS A 109 -14.87 15.27 7.63
C LYS A 109 -13.61 15.93 7.04
N SER A 110 -13.29 17.13 7.48
CA SER A 110 -12.09 17.85 6.99
C SER A 110 -10.78 17.16 7.40
N GLU A 111 -10.71 16.61 8.62
CA GLU A 111 -9.57 15.84 9.11
C GLU A 111 -9.45 14.49 8.40
N ALA A 112 -10.59 13.83 8.11
CA ALA A 112 -10.61 12.61 7.32
C ALA A 112 -10.14 12.84 5.87
N GLU A 113 -10.53 13.96 5.25
CA GLU A 113 -10.07 14.32 3.91
C GLU A 113 -8.56 14.64 3.86
N THR A 114 -8.03 15.37 4.85
CA THR A 114 -6.59 15.67 4.90
C THR A 114 -5.78 14.40 5.16
N TRP A 115 -6.24 13.55 6.07
CA TRP A 115 -5.64 12.24 6.32
C TRP A 115 -5.67 11.35 5.07
N ARG A 116 -6.80 11.31 4.36
CA ARG A 116 -6.94 10.53 3.12
C ARG A 116 -5.99 11.03 2.03
N LYS A 117 -5.90 12.35 1.81
CA LYS A 117 -4.95 12.93 0.84
C LYS A 117 -3.50 12.63 1.21
N SER A 118 -3.16 12.70 2.51
CA SER A 118 -1.84 12.33 3.00
C SER A 118 -1.53 10.85 2.75
N GLN A 119 -2.50 9.96 2.97
CA GLN A 119 -2.35 8.54 2.65
C GLN A 119 -2.17 8.30 1.15
N GLU A 120 -2.98 8.93 0.29
CA GLU A 120 -2.84 8.83 -1.16
C GLU A 120 -1.44 9.27 -1.62
N GLN A 121 -0.92 10.38 -1.08
CA GLN A 121 0.44 10.85 -1.36
C GLN A 121 1.52 9.90 -0.85
N ALA A 122 1.35 9.33 0.35
CA ALA A 122 2.30 8.37 0.91
C ALA A 122 2.34 7.07 0.08
N VAL A 123 1.17 6.57 -0.35
CA VAL A 123 1.06 5.38 -1.21
C VAL A 123 1.68 5.64 -2.58
N GLU A 124 1.44 6.81 -3.17
CA GLU A 124 2.02 7.15 -4.47
C GLU A 124 3.55 7.27 -4.39
N THR A 125 4.08 7.90 -3.33
CA THR A 125 5.52 7.97 -3.08
C THR A 125 6.12 6.58 -2.88
N LEU A 126 5.50 5.75 -2.02
CA LEU A 126 5.94 4.38 -1.78
C LEU A 126 5.94 3.54 -3.06
N ARG A 127 4.92 3.73 -3.92
CA ARG A 127 4.81 3.05 -5.20
C ARG A 127 5.94 3.45 -6.15
N LYS A 128 6.27 4.74 -6.22
CA LYS A 128 7.40 5.24 -7.03
C LYS A 128 8.72 4.68 -6.53
N ASP A 129 8.99 4.81 -5.24
CA ASP A 129 10.22 4.30 -4.60
C ASP A 129 10.38 2.79 -4.79
N PHE A 130 9.29 2.04 -4.61
CA PHE A 130 9.29 0.59 -4.82
C PHE A 130 9.60 0.24 -6.28
N LYS A 131 8.96 0.94 -7.23
CA LYS A 131 9.20 0.72 -8.67
C LYS A 131 10.64 1.06 -9.05
N GLU A 132 11.19 2.16 -8.57
CA GLU A 132 12.58 2.56 -8.82
C GLU A 132 13.57 1.55 -8.26
N LYS A 133 13.41 1.16 -6.99
CA LYS A 133 14.29 0.15 -6.35
C LYS A 133 14.16 -1.21 -7.01
N SER A 134 12.94 -1.63 -7.37
CA SER A 134 12.70 -2.89 -8.08
C SER A 134 13.36 -2.89 -9.46
N ASN A 135 13.20 -1.82 -10.23
CA ASN A 135 13.85 -1.67 -11.54
C ASN A 135 15.38 -1.64 -11.43
N ALA A 136 15.93 -0.94 -10.44
CA ALA A 136 17.37 -0.90 -10.19
C ALA A 136 17.93 -2.29 -9.84
N GLY A 137 17.20 -3.07 -9.02
CA GLY A 137 17.55 -4.45 -8.70
C GLY A 137 17.53 -5.36 -9.93
N LEU A 138 16.44 -5.33 -10.71
CA LEU A 138 16.31 -6.09 -11.96
C LEU A 138 17.39 -5.72 -12.97
N PHE A 139 17.72 -4.44 -13.08
CA PHE A 139 18.78 -3.95 -13.94
C PHE A 139 20.15 -4.49 -13.49
N ALA A 140 20.50 -4.39 -12.21
CA ALA A 140 21.76 -4.88 -11.66
C ALA A 140 21.91 -6.40 -11.86
N GLU A 141 20.85 -7.17 -11.62
CA GLU A 141 20.82 -8.61 -11.88
C GLU A 141 21.04 -8.92 -13.37
N THR A 142 20.33 -8.21 -14.25
CA THR A 142 20.47 -8.39 -15.70
C THR A 142 21.89 -8.10 -16.17
N MET A 143 22.51 -7.02 -15.68
CA MET A 143 23.90 -6.68 -16.01
C MET A 143 24.90 -7.71 -15.47
N ALA A 144 24.67 -8.26 -14.28
CA ALA A 144 25.49 -9.34 -13.74
C ALA A 144 25.40 -10.61 -14.61
N ASN A 145 24.19 -10.96 -15.08
CA ASN A 145 23.98 -12.06 -16.01
C ASN A 145 24.71 -11.82 -17.34
N ILE A 146 24.60 -10.60 -17.91
CA ILE A 146 25.35 -10.21 -19.11
C ILE A 146 26.85 -10.44 -18.92
N ARG A 147 27.43 -10.00 -17.78
CA ARG A 147 28.85 -10.23 -17.48
C ARG A 147 29.17 -11.72 -17.39
N GLY A 148 28.34 -12.52 -16.72
CA GLY A 148 28.53 -13.97 -16.64
C GLY A 148 28.58 -14.64 -18.01
N HIS A 149 27.62 -14.32 -18.89
CA HIS A 149 27.59 -14.81 -20.26
C HIS A 149 28.76 -14.29 -21.10
N LEU A 150 29.18 -13.03 -20.90
CA LEU A 150 30.31 -12.45 -21.61
C LEU A 150 31.64 -13.15 -21.27
N LEU A 151 31.86 -13.45 -19.99
CA LEU A 151 33.00 -14.23 -19.53
C LEU A 151 33.00 -15.64 -20.13
N LYS A 152 31.82 -16.28 -20.18
CA LYS A 152 31.66 -17.59 -20.81
C LYS A 152 31.93 -17.54 -22.31
N ALA A 153 31.36 -16.57 -23.03
CA ALA A 153 31.63 -16.35 -24.45
C ALA A 153 33.13 -16.19 -24.72
N ARG A 154 33.84 -15.41 -23.89
CA ARG A 154 35.29 -15.21 -23.98
C ARG A 154 36.07 -16.52 -23.82
N MET A 155 35.70 -17.33 -22.82
CA MET A 155 36.31 -18.63 -22.57
C MET A 155 36.10 -19.57 -23.76
N GLU A 156 34.86 -19.68 -24.26
CA GLU A 156 34.52 -20.53 -25.39
C GLU A 156 35.21 -20.08 -26.69
N MET A 157 35.32 -18.76 -26.93
CA MET A 157 36.11 -18.23 -28.05
C MET A 157 37.59 -18.63 -27.92
N SER A 158 38.18 -18.51 -26.72
CA SER A 158 39.57 -18.90 -26.47
C SER A 158 39.81 -20.40 -26.70
N LEU A 159 38.82 -21.23 -26.39
CA LEU A 159 38.79 -22.67 -26.67
C LEU A 159 38.41 -23.01 -28.12
N LYS A 160 38.20 -22.00 -28.98
CA LYS A 160 37.75 -22.10 -30.37
C LYS A 160 36.39 -22.79 -30.55
N ASN A 161 35.56 -22.80 -29.50
CA ASN A 161 34.20 -23.30 -29.55
C ASN A 161 33.22 -22.20 -29.99
N LEU A 162 33.31 -21.84 -31.28
CA LEU A 162 32.63 -20.67 -31.84
C LEU A 162 31.10 -20.79 -31.83
N ALA A 163 30.56 -22.01 -31.93
CA ALA A 163 29.13 -22.26 -31.90
C ALA A 163 28.52 -21.92 -30.53
N VAL A 164 29.18 -22.35 -29.45
CA VAL A 164 28.74 -22.01 -28.09
C VAL A 164 28.94 -20.53 -27.82
N ALA A 165 30.09 -19.95 -28.20
CA ALA A 165 30.33 -18.52 -28.06
C ALA A 165 29.23 -17.67 -28.71
N LYS A 166 28.79 -18.01 -29.92
CA LYS A 166 27.68 -17.33 -30.59
C LYS A 166 26.35 -17.48 -29.88
N THR A 167 26.08 -18.65 -29.31
CA THR A 167 24.88 -18.89 -28.50
C THR A 167 24.87 -17.98 -27.27
N GLU A 168 26.01 -17.85 -26.59
CA GLU A 168 26.16 -16.92 -25.47
C GLU A 168 25.99 -15.45 -25.90
N LEU A 169 26.53 -15.05 -27.06
CA LEU A 169 26.34 -13.70 -27.62
C LEU A 169 24.86 -13.41 -27.95
N ASP A 170 24.09 -14.41 -28.40
CA ASP A 170 22.64 -14.26 -28.61
C ASP A 170 21.86 -14.07 -27.31
N LEU A 171 22.25 -14.79 -26.25
CA LEU A 171 21.66 -14.58 -24.92
C LEU A 171 21.98 -13.17 -24.42
N ILE A 172 23.21 -12.70 -24.60
CA ILE A 172 23.63 -11.35 -24.23
C ILE A 172 22.81 -10.29 -24.97
N ASP A 173 22.60 -10.44 -26.29
CA ASP A 173 21.76 -9.52 -27.09
C ASP A 173 20.34 -9.42 -26.51
N GLY A 174 19.72 -10.55 -26.18
CA GLY A 174 18.39 -10.57 -25.56
C GLY A 174 18.35 -9.97 -24.16
N LEU A 175 19.41 -10.16 -23.36
CA LEU A 175 19.52 -9.55 -22.03
C LEU A 175 19.69 -8.02 -22.11
N PHE A 176 20.40 -7.49 -23.11
CA PHE A 176 20.48 -6.05 -23.34
C PHE A 176 19.11 -5.44 -23.66
N THR A 177 18.28 -6.13 -24.46
CA THR A 177 16.90 -5.69 -24.70
C THR A 177 16.09 -5.65 -23.41
N LYS A 178 16.23 -6.63 -22.52
CA LYS A 178 15.55 -6.63 -21.21
C LYS A 178 16.04 -5.50 -20.31
N ALA A 179 17.35 -5.27 -20.26
CA ALA A 179 17.94 -4.16 -19.51
C ALA A 179 17.37 -2.82 -19.98
N ALA A 180 17.30 -2.58 -21.29
CA ALA A 180 16.77 -1.34 -21.87
C ALA A 180 15.28 -1.06 -21.52
N VAL A 181 14.48 -2.09 -21.20
CA VAL A 181 13.08 -1.92 -20.79
C VAL A 181 12.97 -1.36 -19.37
N VAL A 182 13.86 -1.78 -18.46
CA VAL A 182 13.81 -1.41 -17.03
C VAL A 182 14.65 -0.19 -16.69
N THR A 183 15.47 0.29 -17.63
CA THR A 183 16.37 1.44 -17.47
C THR A 183 15.72 2.78 -17.85
N LEU A 184 16.15 3.86 -17.19
CA LEU A 184 15.78 5.25 -17.51
C LEU A 184 16.17 5.61 -18.96
N GLN A 185 15.42 6.52 -19.60
CA GLN A 185 15.61 6.89 -21.01
C GLN A 185 17.05 7.30 -21.35
N GLU A 186 17.68 8.08 -20.49
CA GLU A 186 19.05 8.60 -20.68
C GLU A 186 20.11 7.49 -20.74
N SER A 187 19.86 6.41 -19.99
CA SER A 187 20.77 5.26 -19.90
C SER A 187 20.49 4.18 -20.96
N LYS A 188 19.49 4.36 -21.84
CA LYS A 188 19.19 3.41 -22.92
C LYS A 188 20.18 3.50 -24.08
N SER A 189 20.65 4.70 -24.42
CA SER A 189 21.57 4.89 -25.56
C SER A 189 22.89 4.12 -25.39
N PRO A 190 23.58 4.17 -24.24
CA PRO A 190 24.76 3.33 -23.99
C PRO A 190 24.47 1.83 -24.10
N LEU A 191 23.34 1.35 -23.56
CA LEU A 191 22.95 -0.06 -23.63
C LEU A 191 22.74 -0.53 -25.08
N LEU A 192 22.11 0.29 -25.92
CA LEU A 192 21.89 -0.03 -27.33
C LEU A 192 23.21 -0.11 -28.10
N LYS A 193 24.19 0.76 -27.79
CA LYS A 193 25.53 0.68 -28.38
C LYS A 193 26.26 -0.60 -27.97
N MET A 194 26.21 -0.96 -26.69
CA MET A 194 26.79 -2.22 -26.20
C MET A 194 26.13 -3.43 -26.88
N GLN A 195 24.80 -3.39 -27.05
CA GLN A 195 24.06 -4.41 -27.78
C GLN A 195 24.50 -4.52 -29.25
N GLU A 196 24.71 -3.38 -29.93
CA GLU A 196 25.23 -3.34 -31.29
C GLU A 196 26.66 -3.93 -31.38
N THR A 197 27.50 -3.66 -30.39
CA THR A 197 28.83 -4.27 -30.26
C THR A 197 28.73 -5.80 -30.17
N VAL A 198 27.79 -6.34 -29.40
CA VAL A 198 27.56 -7.80 -29.30
C VAL A 198 27.21 -8.41 -30.65
N ARG A 199 26.31 -7.76 -31.41
CA ARG A 199 25.93 -8.21 -32.76
C ARG A 199 27.10 -8.16 -33.73
N THR A 200 27.93 -7.12 -33.62
CA THR A 200 29.15 -6.96 -34.42
C THR A 200 30.14 -8.08 -34.11
N ILE A 201 30.41 -8.35 -32.82
CA ILE A 201 31.27 -9.46 -32.39
C ILE A 201 30.76 -10.76 -33.01
N LYS A 202 29.45 -11.05 -32.90
CA LYS A 202 28.83 -12.26 -33.44
C LYS A 202 29.09 -12.45 -34.94
N GLY A 203 29.00 -11.38 -35.73
CA GLY A 203 29.28 -11.41 -37.18
C GLY A 203 30.77 -11.57 -37.51
N GLU A 204 31.64 -11.06 -36.64
CA GLU A 204 33.10 -11.16 -36.80
C GLU A 204 33.68 -12.49 -36.30
N VAL A 205 32.97 -13.27 -35.47
CA VAL A 205 33.49 -14.53 -34.87
C VAL A 205 34.09 -15.49 -35.92
N ASP A 206 33.45 -15.64 -37.10
CA ASP A 206 33.97 -16.55 -38.15
C ASP A 206 34.89 -15.85 -39.15
N THR A 207 34.73 -14.54 -39.34
CA THR A 207 35.33 -13.80 -40.47
C THR A 207 36.57 -13.01 -40.05
N ASN A 208 36.61 -12.54 -38.81
CA ASN A 208 37.72 -11.79 -38.23
C ASN A 208 37.83 -12.05 -36.72
N PHE A 209 38.21 -13.28 -36.40
CA PHE A 209 38.31 -13.76 -35.02
C PHE A 209 39.17 -12.88 -34.08
N PRO A 210 40.34 -12.35 -34.50
CA PRO A 210 41.11 -11.42 -33.66
C PRO A 210 40.36 -10.12 -33.33
N ALA A 211 39.63 -9.54 -34.29
CA ALA A 211 38.82 -8.35 -34.04
C ALA A 211 37.66 -8.64 -33.09
N ALA A 212 37.01 -9.80 -33.26
CA ALA A 212 35.93 -10.24 -32.39
C ALA A 212 36.38 -10.36 -30.92
N ILE A 213 37.56 -10.94 -30.65
CA ILE A 213 38.14 -11.01 -29.30
C ILE A 213 38.40 -9.61 -28.73
N ASN A 214 39.05 -8.72 -29.50
CA ASN A 214 39.38 -7.38 -29.03
C ASN A 214 38.12 -6.58 -28.66
N ARG A 215 37.07 -6.66 -29.48
CA ARG A 215 35.78 -6.02 -29.17
C ARG A 215 35.10 -6.62 -27.95
N LEU A 216 35.19 -7.95 -27.77
CA LEU A 216 34.63 -8.62 -26.59
C LEU A 216 35.32 -8.14 -25.30
N ASP A 217 36.64 -7.98 -25.34
CA ASP A 217 37.41 -7.46 -24.21
C ASP A 217 37.06 -5.99 -23.92
N LEU A 218 36.95 -5.14 -24.95
CA LEU A 218 36.47 -3.76 -24.79
C LEU A 218 35.08 -3.70 -24.15
N LEU A 219 34.15 -4.51 -24.66
CA LEU A 219 32.78 -4.58 -24.13
C LEU A 219 32.75 -5.00 -22.66
N TRP A 220 33.64 -5.91 -22.24
CA TRP A 220 33.77 -6.30 -20.83
C TRP A 220 34.12 -5.10 -19.93
N TYR A 221 35.05 -4.26 -20.37
CA TYR A 221 35.42 -3.04 -19.63
C TYR A 221 34.30 -2.01 -19.64
N GLU A 222 33.65 -1.77 -20.78
CA GLU A 222 32.55 -0.82 -20.92
C GLU A 222 31.37 -1.18 -20.00
N ILE A 223 30.99 -2.46 -19.93
CA ILE A 223 29.95 -2.93 -19.01
C ILE A 223 30.40 -2.75 -17.55
N GLY A 224 31.67 -3.03 -17.25
CA GLY A 224 32.25 -2.83 -15.93
C GLY A 224 32.15 -1.37 -15.47
N GLU A 225 32.52 -0.43 -16.34
CA GLU A 225 32.43 1.00 -16.07
C GLU A 225 30.98 1.47 -15.95
N PHE A 226 30.10 1.01 -16.85
CA PHE A 226 28.68 1.39 -16.86
C PHE A 226 27.93 0.93 -15.61
N THR A 227 28.30 -0.23 -15.08
CA THR A 227 27.70 -0.77 -13.83
C THR A 227 28.32 -0.19 -12.56
N ALA A 228 29.56 0.30 -12.63
CA ALA A 228 30.25 0.93 -11.49
C ALA A 228 29.84 2.39 -11.27
N LYS A 229 29.39 3.09 -12.31
CA LYS A 229 28.82 4.43 -12.16
C LYS A 229 27.49 4.31 -11.42
N PRO A 230 27.33 4.92 -10.22
CA PRO A 230 26.02 4.98 -9.61
C PRO A 230 25.10 5.68 -10.61
N GLN A 231 23.94 5.08 -10.90
CA GLN A 231 22.82 5.78 -11.52
C GLN A 231 22.28 6.78 -10.49
N ALA A 232 23.12 7.75 -10.14
CA ALA A 232 22.84 8.77 -9.15
C ALA A 232 21.85 9.72 -9.81
N ASN A 233 20.60 9.67 -9.33
CA ASN A 233 19.58 10.71 -9.38
C ASN A 233 19.91 11.85 -10.36
N GLN A 234 19.60 11.65 -11.64
CA GLN A 234 19.28 12.74 -12.58
C GLN A 234 17.78 12.68 -12.82
#